data_AF-A0A060ZBU8-F1
#
_entry.id   AF-A0A060ZBU8-F1
#
_cell.length_a   1.000
_cell.length_b   1.000
_cell.length_c   1.000
_cell.angle_alpha   90.00
_cell.angle_beta   90.00
_cell.angle_gamma   90.00
#
_symmetry.space_group_name_H-M   'P 1'
#
loop_
_entity.id
_entity.type
_entity.pdbx_description
1 polymer ?
#
loop_
_entity_poly.entity_id
_entity_poly.type
_entity_poly.pdbx_seq_one_letter_code
_entity_poly.pdbx_strand_id
1 'polypeptide(L)'
;MLCVILIHLFCLSPADASRNAETVFRDKSGKRRDIETEREEQRRKAGEKAEKDLKYAQWGKGVAQGQMQLQNVEDALRESQKPLARSCDDQDLDRMLREQEREGDPMLAMMRRKKDRDNKLRGVKEKPRYKGPAPPPNRFNIPPGYRWDGVDRSNGFEQKRYTRMADKKAVQEMAYKWSVEDM
;
A
#
# COMPACT_ATOMS: atom_id res chain seq x y z
N MET A 1 -63.12 -70.27 1.98
CA MET A 1 -62.95 -68.83 2.28
C MET A 1 -61.46 -68.59 2.49
N LEU A 2 -60.84 -67.86 1.57
CA LEU A 2 -59.40 -67.62 1.50
C LEU A 2 -58.98 -66.62 2.57
N CYS A 3 -58.04 -67.00 3.45
CA CYS A 3 -57.31 -66.07 4.29
C CYS A 3 -55.92 -65.89 3.66
N VAL A 4 -55.81 -64.93 2.74
CA VAL A 4 -54.56 -64.56 2.07
C VAL A 4 -53.74 -63.72 3.03
N ILE A 5 -52.72 -64.33 3.63
CA ILE A 5 -51.73 -63.64 4.45
C ILE A 5 -50.91 -62.74 3.51
N LEU A 6 -51.20 -61.44 3.54
CA LEU A 6 -50.50 -60.42 2.77
C LEU A 6 -49.14 -60.14 3.43
N ILE A 7 -48.17 -61.03 3.25
CA ILE A 7 -46.76 -60.74 3.55
C ILE A 7 -46.27 -59.85 2.40
N HIS A 8 -46.41 -58.53 2.57
CA HIS A 8 -45.64 -57.57 1.78
C HIS A 8 -44.16 -57.77 2.12
N LEU A 9 -43.54 -58.68 1.37
CA LEU A 9 -42.10 -58.83 1.29
C LEU A 9 -41.58 -57.57 0.61
N PHE A 10 -41.24 -56.55 1.39
CA PHE A 10 -40.46 -55.40 0.92
C PHE A 10 -39.04 -55.92 0.65
N CYS A 11 -38.88 -56.57 -0.50
CA CYS A 11 -37.61 -57.10 -0.97
C CYS A 11 -36.77 -55.91 -1.44
N LEU A 12 -36.01 -55.28 -0.54
CA LEU A 12 -34.90 -54.41 -0.94
C LEU A 12 -33.95 -55.28 -1.78
N SER A 13 -33.82 -54.96 -3.06
CA SER A 13 -32.95 -55.74 -3.92
C SER A 13 -31.48 -55.58 -3.47
N PRO A 14 -30.65 -56.63 -3.45
CA PRO A 14 -29.22 -56.51 -3.14
C PRO A 14 -28.47 -55.60 -4.13
N ALA A 15 -29.04 -55.36 -5.32
CA ALA A 15 -28.54 -54.39 -6.28
C ALA A 15 -28.69 -52.93 -5.79
N ASP A 16 -29.74 -52.62 -5.02
CA ASP A 16 -29.92 -51.28 -4.43
C ASP A 16 -29.01 -51.07 -3.21
N ALA A 17 -28.68 -52.13 -2.46
CA ALA A 17 -27.71 -52.06 -1.37
C ALA A 17 -26.26 -51.89 -1.87
N SER A 18 -25.90 -52.50 -3.01
CA SER A 18 -24.58 -52.35 -3.64
C SER A 18 -24.37 -50.97 -4.27
N ARG A 19 -25.42 -50.33 -4.78
CA ARG A 19 -25.37 -48.99 -5.37
C ARG A 19 -25.09 -47.89 -4.35
N ASN A 20 -25.45 -48.14 -3.08
CA ASN A 20 -25.38 -47.16 -1.99
C ASN A 20 -24.26 -47.46 -0.99
N ALA A 21 -23.27 -48.30 -1.35
CA ALA A 21 -22.18 -48.67 -0.46
C ALA A 21 -21.16 -47.51 -0.31
N GLU A 22 -21.16 -46.87 0.87
CA GLU A 22 -20.24 -45.76 1.17
C GLU A 22 -18.79 -46.23 1.34
N THR A 23 -17.85 -45.46 0.78
CA THR A 23 -16.42 -45.74 0.87
C THR A 23 -15.86 -45.29 2.23
N VAL A 24 -15.48 -46.26 3.06
CA VAL A 24 -14.92 -46.00 4.40
C VAL A 24 -13.41 -45.88 4.34
N PHE A 25 -12.89 -44.67 4.49
CA PHE A 25 -11.46 -44.42 4.55
C PHE A 25 -10.93 -44.64 5.98
N ARG A 26 -9.80 -45.35 6.10
CA ARG A 26 -9.16 -45.70 7.39
C ARG A 26 -7.68 -45.35 7.39
N ASP A 27 -7.18 -45.01 8.57
CA ASP A 27 -5.75 -44.76 8.80
C ASP A 27 -4.89 -46.01 8.90
N LYS A 28 -3.56 -45.84 8.82
CA LYS A 28 -2.58 -46.92 9.08
C LYS A 28 -2.73 -47.57 10.47
N SER A 29 -3.39 -46.88 11.41
CA SER A 29 -3.74 -47.35 12.76
C SER A 29 -5.15 -47.94 12.88
N GLY A 30 -5.91 -48.04 11.78
CA GLY A 30 -7.23 -48.67 11.73
C GLY A 30 -8.43 -47.78 12.09
N LYS A 31 -8.21 -46.52 12.48
CA LYS A 31 -9.30 -45.57 12.83
C LYS A 31 -10.01 -45.06 11.57
N ARG A 32 -11.35 -44.97 11.61
CA ARG A 32 -12.19 -44.41 10.53
C ARG A 32 -11.92 -42.90 10.41
N ARG A 33 -11.59 -42.43 9.21
CA ARG A 33 -11.41 -41.00 8.90
C ARG A 33 -12.68 -40.44 8.29
N ASP A 34 -13.16 -39.34 8.84
CA ASP A 34 -14.24 -38.56 8.23
C ASP A 34 -13.64 -37.49 7.31
N ILE A 35 -13.61 -37.78 6.01
CA ILE A 35 -13.02 -36.91 4.98
C ILE A 35 -13.61 -35.50 4.99
N GLU A 36 -14.91 -35.39 5.28
CA GLU A 36 -15.60 -34.10 5.33
C GLU A 36 -15.07 -33.22 6.46
N THR A 37 -14.93 -33.78 7.67
CA THR A 37 -14.36 -33.05 8.82
C THR A 37 -12.90 -32.66 8.61
N GLU A 38 -12.09 -33.55 8.01
CA GLU A 38 -10.68 -33.25 7.69
C GLU A 38 -10.57 -32.12 6.65
N ARG A 39 -11.44 -32.12 5.63
CA ARG A 39 -11.51 -31.04 4.62
C ARG A 39 -11.98 -29.72 5.23
N GLU A 40 -12.96 -29.74 6.14
CA GLU A 40 -13.43 -28.54 6.82
C GLU A 40 -12.38 -27.94 7.74
N GLU A 41 -11.66 -28.77 8.51
CA GLU A 41 -10.53 -28.32 9.31
C GLU A 41 -9.39 -27.76 8.46
N GLN A 42 -9.06 -28.40 7.34
CA GLN A 42 -8.06 -27.89 6.39
C GLN A 42 -8.49 -26.55 5.80
N ARG A 43 -9.77 -26.39 5.43
CA ARG A 43 -10.32 -25.11 4.95
C ARG A 43 -10.25 -24.04 6.04
N ARG A 44 -10.56 -24.37 7.30
CA ARG A 44 -10.43 -23.44 8.44
C ARG A 44 -8.99 -23.01 8.67
N LYS A 45 -8.06 -23.97 8.73
CA LYS A 45 -6.62 -23.71 8.90
C LYS A 45 -6.04 -22.90 7.75
N ALA A 46 -6.48 -23.17 6.52
CA ALA A 46 -6.09 -22.39 5.34
C ALA A 46 -6.63 -20.96 5.40
N GLY A 47 -7.88 -20.76 5.83
CA GLY A 47 -8.45 -19.43 6.07
C GLY A 47 -7.69 -18.65 7.13
N GLU A 48 -7.46 -19.24 8.30
CA GLU A 48 -6.68 -18.62 9.39
C GLU A 48 -5.24 -18.27 8.96
N LYS A 49 -4.62 -19.12 8.13
CA LYS A 49 -3.29 -18.84 7.56
C LYS A 49 -3.35 -17.70 6.55
N ALA A 50 -4.32 -17.70 5.62
CA ALA A 50 -4.49 -16.62 4.65
C ALA A 50 -4.71 -15.26 5.33
N GLU A 51 -5.51 -15.21 6.41
CA GLU A 51 -5.70 -13.98 7.18
C GLU A 51 -4.41 -13.47 7.82
N LYS A 52 -3.60 -14.38 8.37
CA LYS A 52 -2.29 -14.03 8.94
C LYS A 52 -1.36 -13.53 7.83
N ASP A 53 -1.30 -14.23 6.71
CA ASP A 53 -0.46 -13.86 5.56
C ASP A 53 -0.84 -12.48 5.01
N LEU A 54 -2.15 -12.15 4.95
CA LEU A 54 -2.64 -10.82 4.58
C LEU A 54 -2.20 -9.74 5.58
N LYS A 55 -2.29 -10.02 6.89
CA LYS A 55 -1.81 -9.08 7.93
C LYS A 55 -0.30 -8.85 7.82
N TYR A 56 0.49 -9.91 7.62
CA TYR A 56 1.93 -9.79 7.41
C TYR A 56 2.27 -9.07 6.11
N ALA A 57 1.53 -9.31 5.03
CA ALA A 57 1.70 -8.58 3.78
C ALA A 57 1.39 -7.09 3.95
N GLN A 58 0.39 -6.74 4.77
CA GLN A 58 0.07 -5.34 5.09
C GLN A 58 1.17 -4.70 5.94
N TRP A 59 1.69 -5.39 6.95
CA TRP A 59 2.75 -4.87 7.83
C TRP A 59 4.13 -4.83 7.18
N GLY A 60 4.41 -5.74 6.25
CA GLY A 60 5.66 -5.79 5.48
C GLY A 60 5.78 -4.66 4.44
N LYS A 61 4.68 -3.97 4.13
CA LYS A 61 4.68 -2.82 3.22
C LYS A 61 5.02 -1.53 3.97
N GLY A 62 5.73 -0.63 3.29
CA GLY A 62 6.00 0.70 3.83
C GLY A 62 4.72 1.54 3.90
N VAL A 63 4.47 2.19 5.04
CA VAL A 63 3.29 3.07 5.23
C VAL A 63 3.22 4.17 4.16
N ALA A 64 4.36 4.79 3.83
CA ALA A 64 4.43 5.83 2.81
C ALA A 64 4.10 5.30 1.40
N GLN A 65 4.52 4.07 1.08
CA GLN A 65 4.21 3.44 -0.20
C GLN A 65 2.71 3.15 -0.32
N GLY A 66 2.09 2.67 0.76
CA GLY A 66 0.65 2.46 0.82
C GLY A 66 -0.15 3.75 0.66
N GLN A 67 0.25 4.83 1.37
CA GLN A 67 -0.39 6.14 1.24
C GLN A 67 -0.26 6.71 -0.18
N MET A 68 0.94 6.60 -0.78
CA MET A 68 1.17 7.01 -2.16
C MET A 68 0.31 6.20 -3.14
N GLN A 69 0.17 4.89 -2.94
CA GLN A 69 -0.70 4.07 -3.77
C GLN A 69 -2.16 4.53 -3.68
N LEU A 70 -2.66 4.83 -2.48
CA LEU A 70 -4.02 5.32 -2.29
C LEU A 70 -4.23 6.69 -2.97
N GLN A 71 -3.30 7.62 -2.79
CA GLN A 71 -3.34 8.93 -3.46
C GLN A 71 -3.33 8.78 -4.98
N ASN A 72 -2.46 7.93 -5.53
CA ASN A 72 -2.41 7.69 -6.96
C ASN A 72 -3.72 7.12 -7.52
N VAL A 73 -4.43 6.28 -6.77
CA VAL A 73 -5.73 5.74 -7.17
C VAL A 73 -6.80 6.84 -7.15
N GLU A 74 -6.85 7.64 -6.07
CA GLU A 74 -7.78 8.77 -5.96
C GLU A 74 -7.54 9.80 -7.07
N ASP A 75 -6.28 10.13 -7.34
CA ASP A 75 -5.88 11.04 -8.41
C ASP A 75 -6.23 10.47 -9.78
N ALA A 76 -6.01 9.18 -10.02
CA ALA A 76 -6.39 8.54 -11.28
C ALA A 76 -7.91 8.60 -11.52
N LEU A 77 -8.72 8.35 -10.49
CA LEU A 77 -10.18 8.48 -10.58
C LEU A 77 -10.59 9.92 -10.87
N ARG A 78 -10.00 10.89 -10.16
CA ARG A 78 -10.25 12.31 -10.39
C ARG A 78 -9.87 12.77 -11.80
N GLU A 79 -8.70 12.38 -12.30
CA GLU A 79 -8.25 12.75 -13.65
C GLU A 79 -9.05 12.01 -14.74
N SER A 80 -9.51 10.79 -14.50
CA SER A 80 -10.40 10.06 -15.44
C SER A 80 -11.74 10.77 -15.69
N GLN A 81 -12.20 11.58 -14.74
CA GLN A 81 -13.45 12.35 -14.88
C GLN A 81 -13.22 13.69 -15.61
N LYS A 82 -11.97 14.11 -15.78
CA LYS A 82 -11.61 15.39 -16.39
C LYS A 82 -11.46 15.27 -17.90
N PRO A 83 -11.69 16.37 -18.65
CA PRO A 83 -11.34 16.43 -20.06
C PRO A 83 -9.81 16.36 -20.25
N LEU A 84 -9.37 15.87 -21.41
CA LEU A 84 -7.94 15.69 -21.73
C LEU A 84 -7.15 17.01 -21.73
N ALA A 85 -7.76 18.08 -22.24
CA ALA A 85 -7.15 19.41 -22.29
C ALA A 85 -7.67 20.28 -21.15
N ARG A 86 -6.75 21.02 -20.52
CA ARG A 86 -7.07 22.04 -19.50
C ARG A 86 -7.39 23.37 -20.15
N SER A 87 -8.46 24.03 -19.71
CA SER A 87 -8.85 25.38 -20.16
C SER A 87 -8.19 26.45 -19.28
N CYS A 88 -8.19 27.71 -19.74
CA CYS A 88 -7.77 28.83 -18.89
C CYS A 88 -8.71 29.03 -17.68
N ASP A 89 -9.98 28.65 -17.83
CA ASP A 89 -11.02 28.83 -16.81
C ASP A 89 -11.20 27.62 -15.88
N ASP A 90 -10.22 26.70 -15.86
CA ASP A 90 -10.26 25.50 -15.01
C ASP A 90 -10.23 25.86 -13.51
N GLN A 91 -11.34 25.61 -12.82
CA GLN A 91 -11.49 25.90 -11.39
C GLN A 91 -10.45 25.19 -10.49
N ASP A 92 -10.03 24.00 -10.88
CA ASP A 92 -9.02 23.22 -10.15
C ASP A 92 -7.63 23.88 -10.20
N LEU A 93 -7.27 24.43 -11.37
CA LEU A 93 -6.01 25.13 -11.57
C LEU A 93 -6.03 26.46 -10.80
N ASP A 94 -7.12 27.23 -10.92
CA ASP A 94 -7.27 28.50 -10.21
C ASP A 94 -7.16 28.32 -8.69
N ARG A 95 -7.83 27.29 -8.14
CA ARG A 95 -7.73 26.94 -6.73
C ARG A 95 -6.29 26.62 -6.30
N MET A 96 -5.58 25.79 -7.07
CA MET A 96 -4.20 25.42 -6.78
C MET A 96 -3.25 26.64 -6.81
N LEU A 97 -3.40 27.51 -7.81
CA LEU A 97 -2.61 28.74 -7.93
C LEU A 97 -2.88 29.72 -6.79
N ARG A 98 -4.13 29.80 -6.32
CA ARG A 98 -4.53 30.66 -5.21
C ARG A 98 -3.99 30.17 -3.86
N GLU A 99 -3.77 28.87 -3.72
CA GLU A 99 -3.20 28.25 -2.52
C GLU A 99 -1.66 28.36 -2.46
N GLN A 100 -1.00 28.63 -3.59
CA GLN A 100 0.46 28.73 -3.65
C GLN A 100 0.98 29.91 -2.83
N GLU A 101 1.81 29.61 -1.83
CA GLU A 101 2.53 30.64 -1.07
C GLU A 101 3.61 31.27 -1.96
N ARG A 102 3.59 32.61 -2.09
CA ARG A 102 4.58 33.37 -2.84
C ARG A 102 5.48 34.13 -1.87
N GLU A 103 6.78 34.08 -2.13
CA GLU A 103 7.75 34.87 -1.38
C GLU A 103 7.58 36.36 -1.70
N GLY A 104 7.71 37.22 -0.69
CA GLY A 104 7.59 38.68 -0.85
C GLY A 104 6.17 39.25 -0.78
N ASP A 105 5.13 38.42 -0.56
CA ASP A 105 3.77 38.91 -0.33
C ASP A 105 3.63 39.51 1.10
N PRO A 106 3.27 40.80 1.25
CA PRO A 106 3.06 41.42 2.57
C PRO A 106 1.95 40.76 3.40
N MET A 107 0.97 40.10 2.76
CA MET A 107 -0.16 39.45 3.44
C MET A 107 0.10 37.99 3.83
N LEU A 108 1.23 37.40 3.42
CA LEU A 108 1.54 35.99 3.65
C LEU A 108 1.49 35.61 5.15
N ALA A 109 1.98 36.50 6.02
CA ALA A 109 1.97 36.28 7.46
C ALA A 109 0.54 36.17 8.04
N MET A 110 -0.42 36.94 7.49
CA MET A 110 -1.82 36.88 7.91
C MET A 110 -2.48 35.59 7.42
N MET A 111 -2.19 35.17 6.18
CA MET A 111 -2.70 33.94 5.60
C MET A 111 -2.24 32.70 6.37
N ARG A 112 -0.95 32.63 6.74
CA ARG A 112 -0.40 31.53 7.58
C ARG A 112 -1.11 31.44 8.93
N ARG A 113 -1.25 32.57 9.64
CA ARG A 113 -1.99 32.62 10.93
C ARG A 113 -3.44 32.16 10.81
N LYS A 114 -4.12 32.49 9.69
CA LYS A 114 -5.48 32.03 9.42
C LYS A 114 -5.53 30.51 9.21
N LYS A 115 -4.59 29.96 8.45
CA LYS A 115 -4.45 28.52 8.20
C LYS A 115 -4.16 27.74 9.48
N ASP A 116 -3.26 28.23 10.31
CA ASP A 116 -2.92 27.61 11.60
C ASP A 116 -4.14 27.57 12.54
N ARG A 117 -4.93 28.65 12.55
CA ARG A 117 -6.19 28.71 13.31
C ARG A 117 -7.21 27.69 12.81
N ASP A 118 -7.39 27.59 11.49
CA ASP A 118 -8.32 26.63 10.89
C ASP A 118 -7.90 25.18 11.18
N ASN A 119 -6.61 24.86 11.05
CA ASN A 119 -6.07 23.54 11.42
C ASN A 119 -6.32 23.20 12.89
N LYS A 120 -6.16 24.19 13.79
CA LYS A 120 -6.43 24.02 15.22
C LYS A 120 -7.92 23.78 15.50
N LEU A 121 -8.82 24.48 14.80
CA LEU A 121 -10.27 24.28 14.89
C LEU A 121 -10.69 22.90 14.39
N ARG A 122 -10.08 22.42 13.30
CA ARG A 122 -10.30 21.07 12.76
C ARG A 122 -9.68 19.95 13.62
N GLY A 123 -8.95 20.29 14.68
CA GLY A 123 -8.32 19.32 15.58
C GLY A 123 -7.14 18.56 14.97
N VAL A 124 -6.57 19.05 13.87
CA VAL A 124 -5.42 18.41 13.20
C VAL A 124 -4.17 18.63 14.06
N LYS A 125 -3.72 17.59 14.76
CA LYS A 125 -2.47 17.62 15.54
C LYS A 125 -1.27 17.40 14.61
N GLU A 126 -0.41 18.40 14.49
CA GLU A 126 0.82 18.29 13.72
C GLU A 126 1.80 17.31 14.37
N LYS A 127 2.45 16.48 13.55
CA LYS A 127 3.51 15.59 14.01
C LYS A 127 4.73 16.43 14.39
N PRO A 128 5.42 16.14 15.52
CA PRO A 128 6.62 16.87 15.89
C PRO A 128 7.67 16.73 14.79
N ARG A 129 8.34 17.84 14.49
CA ARG A 129 9.45 17.92 13.53
C ARG A 129 10.75 18.15 14.29
N TYR A 130 11.86 17.75 13.68
CA TYR A 130 13.19 18.01 14.21
C TYR A 130 13.48 19.51 14.28
N LYS A 131 14.10 19.96 15.38
CA LYS A 131 14.36 21.37 15.72
C LYS A 131 15.84 21.74 15.79
N GLY A 132 16.74 20.80 15.54
CA GLY A 132 18.18 21.02 15.68
C GLY A 132 18.84 21.61 14.42
N PRO A 133 20.18 21.62 14.35
CA PRO A 133 20.93 22.12 13.20
C PRO A 133 20.57 21.38 11.91
N ALA A 134 20.68 22.06 10.77
CA ALA A 134 20.31 21.51 9.47
C ALA A 134 21.00 20.16 9.21
N PRO A 135 20.25 19.09 8.89
CA PRO A 135 20.83 17.79 8.57
C PRO A 135 21.65 17.84 7.28
N PRO A 136 22.65 16.97 7.13
CA PRO A 136 23.29 16.77 5.82
C PRO A 136 22.24 16.34 4.78
N PRO A 137 22.34 16.82 3.53
CA PRO A 137 21.37 16.52 2.49
C PRO A 137 21.41 15.02 2.13
N ASN A 138 20.23 14.45 1.87
CA ASN A 138 20.04 13.07 1.46
C ASN A 138 19.36 13.04 0.08
N ARG A 139 19.67 12.06 -0.76
CA ARG A 139 19.05 11.83 -2.08
C ARG A 139 17.53 11.98 -2.09
N PHE A 140 16.87 11.52 -1.03
CA PHE A 140 15.40 11.49 -0.95
C PHE A 140 14.77 12.71 -0.29
N ASN A 141 15.57 13.72 0.12
CA ASN A 141 15.09 14.91 0.84
C ASN A 141 14.19 14.59 2.05
N ILE A 142 14.39 13.42 2.68
CA ILE A 142 13.61 12.99 3.84
C ILE A 142 14.17 13.72 5.07
N PRO A 143 13.34 14.48 5.80
CA PRO A 143 13.79 15.12 7.03
C PRO A 143 14.04 14.09 8.13
N PRO A 144 15.00 14.34 9.03
CA PRO A 144 15.25 13.46 10.16
C PRO A 144 14.04 13.41 11.10
N GLY A 145 13.95 12.32 11.85
CA GLY A 145 12.94 12.18 12.90
C GLY A 145 13.12 13.24 13.99
N TYR A 146 12.03 13.59 14.68
CA TYR A 146 12.02 14.65 15.69
C TYR A 146 12.97 14.43 16.88
N ARG A 147 13.40 13.19 17.12
CA ARG A 147 14.31 12.79 18.22
C ARG A 147 15.76 12.66 17.77
N TRP A 148 16.07 13.02 16.52
CA TRP A 148 17.42 12.97 16.05
C TRP A 148 18.27 14.00 16.81
N ASP A 149 19.50 13.62 17.14
CA ASP A 149 20.43 14.38 17.99
C ASP A 149 21.24 15.43 17.19
N GLY A 150 21.16 15.40 15.87
CA GLY A 150 21.92 16.30 14.99
C GLY A 150 23.36 15.86 14.71
N VAL A 151 23.87 14.86 15.42
CA VAL A 151 25.20 14.28 15.17
C VAL A 151 25.13 13.34 13.95
N ASP A 152 25.94 13.65 12.93
CA ASP A 152 26.12 12.78 11.76
C ASP A 152 26.93 11.52 12.13
N ARG A 153 26.37 10.36 11.80
CA ARG A 153 26.97 9.02 12.01
C ARG A 153 27.05 8.25 10.69
N SER A 154 27.26 8.96 9.59
CA SER A 154 27.32 8.38 8.25
C SER A 154 28.72 7.90 7.86
N ASN A 155 28.78 7.05 6.83
CA ASN A 155 30.04 6.66 6.15
C ASN A 155 30.46 7.69 5.07
N GLY A 156 29.81 8.86 5.01
CA GLY A 156 30.06 9.88 3.98
C GLY A 156 29.67 9.47 2.55
N PHE A 157 28.85 8.41 2.36
CA PHE A 157 28.43 7.94 1.04
C PHE A 157 27.63 9.01 0.27
N GLU A 158 26.66 9.65 0.91
CA GLU A 158 25.82 10.67 0.28
C GLU A 158 26.67 11.86 -0.18
N GLN A 159 27.60 12.35 0.66
CA GLN A 159 28.51 13.43 0.29
C GLN A 159 29.37 13.06 -0.94
N LYS A 160 30.00 11.88 -0.92
CA LYS A 160 30.77 11.37 -2.07
C LYS A 160 29.93 11.18 -3.33
N ARG A 161 28.63 10.92 -3.18
CA ARG A 161 27.72 10.80 -4.32
C ARG A 161 27.41 12.16 -4.92
N TYR A 162 27.15 13.18 -4.09
CA TYR A 162 26.93 14.54 -4.57
C TYR A 162 28.14 15.12 -5.28
N THR A 163 29.35 14.91 -4.77
CA THR A 163 30.58 15.34 -5.45
C THR A 163 30.70 14.69 -6.82
N ARG A 164 30.55 13.36 -6.93
CA ARG A 164 30.57 12.66 -8.22
C ARG A 164 29.52 13.16 -9.22
N MET A 165 28.32 13.51 -8.75
CA MET A 165 27.28 14.08 -9.62
C MET A 165 27.66 15.47 -10.12
N ALA A 166 28.22 16.31 -9.25
CA ALA A 166 28.72 17.64 -9.62
C ALA A 166 29.89 17.54 -10.61
N ASP A 167 30.85 16.66 -10.34
CA ASP A 167 32.02 16.42 -11.21
C ASP A 167 31.57 15.94 -12.60
N LYS A 168 30.63 14.99 -12.66
CA LYS A 168 30.07 14.51 -13.91
C LYS A 168 29.40 15.63 -14.71
N LYS A 169 28.64 16.50 -14.04
CA LYS A 169 27.99 17.65 -14.68
C LYS A 169 29.02 18.66 -15.19
N ALA A 170 30.04 18.97 -14.40
CA ALA A 170 31.12 19.87 -14.80
C ALA A 170 31.88 19.35 -16.03
N VAL A 171 32.20 18.05 -16.06
CA VAL A 171 32.84 17.40 -17.23
C VAL A 171 31.94 17.45 -18.46
N GLN A 172 30.64 17.21 -18.30
CA GLN A 172 29.69 17.29 -19.41
C GLN A 172 29.61 18.72 -20.00
N GLU A 173 29.57 19.74 -19.15
CA GLU A 173 29.57 21.14 -19.57
C GLU A 173 30.87 21.54 -20.27
N MET A 174 32.02 21.08 -19.76
CA MET A 174 33.32 21.28 -20.40
C MET A 174 33.40 20.58 -21.75
N ALA A 175 32.97 19.32 -21.83
CA ALA A 175 32.94 18.56 -23.07
C ALA A 175 32.03 19.20 -24.12
N TYR A 176 30.86 19.71 -23.71
CA TYR A 176 29.97 20.45 -24.62
C TYR A 176 30.66 21.70 -25.17
N LYS A 177 31.27 22.52 -24.32
CA LYS A 177 32.01 23.73 -24.74
C LYS A 177 33.14 23.38 -25.71
N TRP A 178 33.93 22.35 -25.41
CA TRP A 178 34.99 21.88 -26.31
C TRP A 178 34.47 21.35 -27.64
N SER A 179 33.33 20.66 -27.65
CA SER A 179 32.74 20.13 -28.89
C SER A 179 32.20 21.20 -29.83
N VAL A 180 31.82 22.36 -29.29
CA VAL A 180 31.18 23.46 -30.03
C VAL A 180 32.20 24.49 -30.53
N GLU A 181 33.43 24.49 -30.00
CA GLU A 181 34.45 25.51 -30.32
C GLU A 181 34.91 25.50 -31.79
N ASP A 182 34.80 24.37 -32.51
CA ASP A 182 35.27 24.20 -33.90
C ASP A 182 34.10 24.09 -34.92
N MET A 183 32.86 24.41 -34.51
CA MET A 183 31.69 24.55 -35.40
C MET A 183 31.33 26.02 -35.60
#